data_AF-A0A8X6S3L1-F1
#
_entry.id   AF-A0A8X6S3L1-F1
#
_cell.length_a   1.000
_cell.length_b   1.000
_cell.length_c   1.000
_cell.angle_alpha   90.00
_cell.angle_beta   90.00
_cell.angle_gamma   90.00
#
_symmetry.space_group_name_H-M   'P 1'
#
loop_
_entity.id
_entity.type
_entity.pdbx_description
1 polymer ?
#
loop_
_entity_poly.entity_id
_entity_poly.type
_entity_poly.pdbx_seq_one_letter_code
_entity_poly.pdbx_strand_id
1 'polypeptide(L)' 'MQTSAIKDLLKKGEAVRAMVLEWHPNQADVSRVGDLYNDNAINYFRKILKKREKQSTLDIFFNAHKQKMKRTD' A
#
# COMPACT_ATOMS: atom_id res chain seq x y z
N MET A 1 1.70 -12.81 -1.21
CA MET A 1 2.26 -11.94 -0.14
C MET A 1 1.15 -11.43 0.77
N GLN A 2 1.28 -11.59 2.09
CA GLN A 2 0.28 -11.11 3.07
C GLN A 2 0.20 -9.58 3.12
N THR A 3 -0.95 -9.03 3.54
CA THR A 3 -1.14 -7.57 3.65
C THR A 3 -0.21 -6.94 4.67
N SER A 4 0.03 -7.62 5.80
CA SER A 4 1.02 -7.24 6.81
C SER A 4 2.41 -7.08 6.22
N ALA A 5 2.90 -8.10 5.51
CA ALA A 5 4.21 -8.08 4.86
C ALA A 5 4.35 -6.94 3.84
N ILE A 6 3.29 -6.59 3.10
CA ILE A 6 3.32 -5.43 2.20
C ILE A 6 3.41 -4.13 2.99
N LYS A 7 2.60 -3.96 4.05
CA LYS A 7 2.66 -2.76 4.91
C LYS A 7 4.04 -2.59 5.55
N ASP A 8 4.65 -3.66 6.01
CA ASP A 8 6.00 -3.66 6.60
C ASP A 8 7.06 -3.27 5.56
N LEU A 9 6.95 -3.79 4.33
CA LEU A 9 7.82 -3.40 3.21
C LEU A 9 7.71 -1.90 2.94
N LEU A 10 6.49 -1.37 2.84
CA LEU A 10 6.27 0.06 2.59
C LEU A 10 6.87 0.92 3.72
N LYS A 11 6.64 0.56 4.98
CA LYS A 11 7.18 1.28 6.14
C LYS A 11 8.70 1.30 6.15
N LYS A 12 9.35 0.15 5.87
CA LYS A 12 10.81 0.07 5.77
C LYS A 12 11.35 0.90 4.60
N GLY A 13 10.66 0.88 3.45
CA GLY A 13 11.03 1.68 2.29
C GLY A 13 11.03 3.18 2.57
N GLU A 14 10.00 3.70 3.25
CA GLU A 14 9.95 5.11 3.65
C GLU A 14 11.06 5.47 4.65
N ALA A 15 11.37 4.59 5.62
CA ALA A 15 12.46 4.81 6.57
C ALA A 15 13.83 4.89 5.87
N VAL A 16 14.10 3.98 4.92
CA VAL A 16 15.34 4.01 4.12
C VAL A 16 15.41 5.29 3.29
N ARG A 17 14.31 5.68 2.62
CA ARG A 17 14.26 6.90 1.83
C ARG A 17 14.57 8.14 2.67
N ALA A 18 13.97 8.25 3.86
CA ALA A 18 14.21 9.37 4.76
C ALA A 18 15.68 9.48 5.16
N MET A 19 16.30 8.37 5.59
CA MET A 19 17.72 8.35 5.95
C MET A 19 18.62 8.72 4.77
N VAL A 20 18.36 8.19 3.57
CA VAL A 20 19.18 8.50 2.40
C VAL A 20 19.07 9.98 2.03
N LEU A 21 17.88 10.57 2.06
CA LEU A 21 17.69 11.98 1.74
C LEU A 21 18.33 12.93 2.77
N GLU A 22 18.36 12.53 4.04
CA GLU A 22 18.95 13.31 5.13
C GLU A 22 20.49 13.36 5.03
N TRP A 23 21.14 12.23 4.75
CA TRP A 23 22.60 12.11 4.89
C TRP A 23 23.36 12.12 3.56
N HIS A 24 22.70 11.96 2.42
CA HIS A 24 23.40 11.91 1.14
C HIS A 24 23.75 13.32 0.62
N PRO A 25 25.03 13.58 0.25
CA PRO A 25 25.47 14.92 -0.15
C PRO A 25 24.87 15.39 -1.47
N ASN A 26 24.50 14.47 -2.36
CA ASN A 26 23.81 14.78 -3.61
C ASN A 26 22.34 14.36 -3.51
N GLN A 27 21.50 15.27 -3.00
CA GLN A 27 20.08 15.03 -2.79
C GLN A 27 19.29 14.87 -4.09
N ALA A 28 19.72 15.55 -5.16
CA ALA A 28 19.04 15.50 -6.45
C ALA A 28 19.10 14.09 -7.08
N ASP A 29 20.27 13.47 -7.09
CA ASP A 29 20.43 12.13 -7.65
C ASP A 29 19.68 11.07 -6.85
N VAL A 30 19.76 11.11 -5.50
CA VAL A 30 19.02 10.13 -4.68
C VAL A 30 17.52 10.34 -4.74
N SER A 31 17.05 11.59 -4.91
CA SER A 31 15.63 11.86 -5.13
C SER A 31 15.16 11.23 -6.44
N ARG A 32 15.90 11.43 -7.53
CA ARG A 32 15.61 10.83 -8.83
C ARG A 32 15.58 9.30 -8.79
N VAL A 33 16.57 8.68 -8.14
CA VAL A 33 16.62 7.21 -7.98
C VAL A 33 15.46 6.73 -7.10
N GLY A 34 15.16 7.45 -6.02
CA GLY A 34 14.05 7.16 -5.12
C GLY A 34 12.69 7.23 -5.81
N ASP A 35 12.48 8.23 -6.68
CA ASP A 35 11.25 8.39 -7.45
C ASP A 35 11.09 7.27 -8.48
N LEU A 36 12.16 6.91 -9.21
CA LEU A 36 12.16 5.77 -10.14
C LEU A 36 11.85 4.45 -9.43
N TYR A 37 12.44 4.21 -8.25
CA TYR A 37 12.15 3.05 -7.42
C TYR A 37 10.69 3.05 -6.95
N ASN A 38 10.20 4.22 -6.53
CA ASN A 38 8.84 4.39 -6.04
C ASN A 38 7.80 4.08 -7.13
N ASP A 39 8.03 4.56 -8.35
CA ASP A 39 7.11 4.41 -9.47
C ASP A 39 7.10 3.00 -10.05
N ASN A 40 8.28 2.38 -10.19
CA ASN A 40 8.43 1.09 -10.83
C ASN A 40 8.20 -0.09 -9.87
N ALA A 41 8.68 0.00 -8.63
CA ALA A 41 8.61 -1.11 -7.67
C ALA A 41 7.53 -0.88 -6.59
N ILE A 42 7.59 0.23 -5.86
CA ILE A 42 6.71 0.43 -4.70
C ILE A 42 5.25 0.60 -5.10
N ASN A 43 4.99 1.30 -6.20
CA ASN A 43 3.63 1.57 -6.68
C ASN A 43 2.86 0.27 -6.98
N TYR A 44 3.54 -0.79 -7.43
CA TYR A 44 2.92 -2.11 -7.61
C TYR A 44 2.30 -2.63 -6.30
N PHE A 45 3.04 -2.55 -5.20
CA PHE A 45 2.57 -3.00 -3.89
C PHE A 45 1.46 -2.11 -3.32
N ARG A 46 1.54 -0.78 -3.52
CA ARG A 46 0.44 0.13 -3.16
C ARG A 46 -0.84 -0.19 -3.91
N LYS A 47 -0.74 -0.52 -5.22
CA LYS A 47 -1.89 -0.98 -6.03
C LYS A 47 -2.49 -2.28 -5.50
N ILE A 48 -1.68 -3.23 -5.03
CA ILE A 48 -2.17 -4.45 -4.39
C ILE A 48 -2.98 -4.13 -3.13
N LEU A 49 -2.47 -3.26 -2.25
CA LEU A 49 -3.20 -2.86 -1.04
C LEU A 49 -4.54 -2.22 -1.38
N LYS A 50 -4.56 -1.28 -2.32
CA LYS A 50 -5.78 -0.60 -2.77
C LYS A 50 -6.82 -1.58 -3.34
N LYS A 51 -6.38 -2.61 -4.08
CA LYS A 51 -7.27 -3.66 -4.57
C LYS A 51 -7.89 -4.47 -3.43
N ARG A 52 -7.09 -4.85 -2.43
CA ARG A 52 -7.56 -5.63 -1.27
C ARG A 52 -8.52 -4.85 -0.39
N GLU A 53 -8.26 -3.57 -0.20
CA GLU A 53 -9.15 -2.66 0.51
C GLU A 53 -10.52 -2.59 -0.17
N LYS A 54 -10.55 -2.35 -1.48
CA LYS A 54 -11.80 -2.38 -2.26
C LYS A 54 -12.55 -3.70 -2.13
N GLN A 55 -11.84 -4.82 -2.24
CA GLN A 55 -12.45 -6.14 -2.08
C GLN A 55 -13.08 -6.29 -0.70
N SER A 56 -12.34 -5.95 0.37
CA SER A 56 -12.84 -6.01 1.73
C SER A 56 -14.08 -5.13 1.95
N THR A 57 -14.11 -3.93 1.36
CA THR A 57 -15.28 -3.04 1.45
C THR A 57 -16.50 -3.66 0.77
N LEU A 58 -16.32 -4.23 -0.43
CA LEU A 58 -17.40 -4.90 -1.16
C LEU A 58 -17.91 -6.13 -0.38
N ASP A 59 -17.01 -6.94 0.17
CA ASP A 59 -17.37 -8.11 0.95
C ASP A 59 -18.21 -7.73 2.16
N ILE A 60 -17.83 -6.67 2.89
CA ILE A 60 -18.60 -6.12 4.01
C ILE A 60 -20.00 -5.69 3.55
N PHE A 61 -20.07 -4.93 2.45
CA PHE A 61 -21.34 -4.43 1.91
C PHE A 61 -22.30 -5.56 1.54
N PHE A 62 -21.85 -6.53 0.74
CA PHE A 62 -22.67 -7.66 0.31
C PHE A 62 -23.07 -8.57 1.48
N ASN A 63 -22.18 -8.79 2.44
CA ASN A 63 -22.50 -9.57 3.64
C ASN A 63 -23.58 -8.87 4.48
N ALA A 64 -23.47 -7.56 4.70
CA ALA A 64 -24.49 -6.80 5.43
C ALA A 64 -25.84 -6.85 4.72
N HIS A 65 -25.85 -6.75 3.39
CA HIS A 65 -27.07 -6.85 2.59
C HIS A 65 -27.74 -8.22 2.70
N LYS A 66 -26.95 -9.30 2.59
CA LYS A 66 -27.43 -10.68 2.72
C LYS A 66 -28.04 -10.96 4.10
N GLN A 67 -27.46 -10.40 5.17
CA GLN A 67 -28.01 -10.56 6.52
C GLN A 67 -29.31 -9.79 6.75
N LYS A 68 -29.52 -8.67 6.06
CA LYS A 68 -30.79 -7.95 6.09
C LYS A 68 -31.91 -8.76 5.43
N MET A 69 -31.66 -9.31 4.23
CA MET A 69 -32.66 -10.13 3.52
C MET A 69 -33.11 -11.34 4.35
N LYS A 70 -32.17 -12.03 5.02
CA LYS A 70 -32.48 -13.19 5.88
C LYS A 70 -33.29 -12.88 7.15
N ARG A 71 -33.43 -11.62 7.54
CA ARG A 71 -34.19 -11.20 8.74
C ARG A 71 -35.62 -10.77 8.43
N THR A 72 -35.95 -10.70 7.14
CA THR A 72 -37.27 -10.29 6.63
C THR A 72 -38.13 -11.47 6.19
N ASP A 73 -37.64 -12.70 6.36
CA ASP A 73 -38.37 -13.97 6.23
C ASP A 73 -38.65 -14.56 7.62
#